data_AF-A0A960XNZ1-F1
#
_entry.id   AF-A0A960XNZ1-F1
#
_cell.length_a   1.000
_cell.length_b   1.000
_cell.length_c   1.000
_cell.angle_alpha   90.00
_cell.angle_beta   90.00
_cell.angle_gamma   90.00
#
_symmetry.space_group_name_H-M   'P 1'
#
loop_
_entity.id
_entity.type
_entity.pdbx_description
1 polymer ?
#
loop_
_entity_poly.entity_id
_entity_poly.type
_entity_poly.pdbx_seq_one_letter_code
_entity_poly.pdbx_strand_id
1 'polypeptide(L)'
;MTFSQALSSAESSTLAGYDDWRLPTIKELYSLVLFDGTDVSDCINDSCSATPFIDTTYFGFGYGDTAAGERTIDAQFWSSTQYVSTTMGGNSTAFGYNFADGRIKGYPISSQRGETTQYVRYVRGNTSYGVNAFADNGNGTITDNATGLTWMQTDSGSGMNWSDALNYCETSTASGYDDWRL
;
A
#
# COMPACT_ATOMS: atom_id res chain seq x y z
N MET A 1 15.78 -8.69 -3.05
CA MET A 1 15.53 -9.71 -4.10
C MET A 1 15.00 -9.03 -5.34
N THR A 2 15.36 -9.51 -6.54
CA THR A 2 14.66 -9.08 -7.76
C THR A 2 13.22 -9.56 -7.74
N PHE A 3 12.35 -9.00 -8.57
CA PHE A 3 10.92 -9.34 -8.53
C PHE A 3 10.67 -10.84 -8.82
N SER A 4 11.34 -11.39 -9.83
CA SER A 4 11.28 -12.82 -10.19
C SER A 4 11.81 -13.71 -9.06
N GLN A 5 12.92 -13.30 -8.43
CA GLN A 5 13.47 -13.98 -7.26
C GLN A 5 12.48 -13.97 -6.10
N ALA A 6 11.84 -12.83 -5.80
CA ALA A 6 10.89 -12.67 -4.71
C ALA A 6 9.65 -13.58 -4.84
N LEU A 7 9.13 -13.74 -6.05
CA LEU A 7 8.03 -14.67 -6.33
C LEU A 7 8.49 -16.12 -6.10
N SER A 8 9.60 -16.50 -6.73
CA SER A 8 10.13 -17.88 -6.67
C SER A 8 10.53 -18.28 -5.25
N SER A 9 11.09 -17.36 -4.48
CA SER A 9 11.50 -17.60 -3.09
C SER A 9 10.32 -17.67 -2.12
N ALA A 10 9.20 -17.02 -2.43
CA ALA A 10 7.97 -17.19 -1.68
C ALA A 10 7.38 -18.59 -1.95
N GLU A 11 7.21 -18.96 -3.21
CA GLU A 11 6.62 -20.25 -3.63
C GLU A 11 7.40 -21.48 -3.18
N SER A 12 8.72 -21.35 -3.00
CA SER A 12 9.59 -22.44 -2.53
C SER A 12 9.86 -22.43 -1.02
N SER A 13 9.31 -21.46 -0.28
CA SER A 13 9.52 -21.35 1.16
C SER A 13 8.80 -22.47 1.90
N THR A 14 9.52 -23.15 2.79
CA THR A 14 8.94 -24.11 3.77
C THR A 14 8.91 -23.54 5.19
N LEU A 15 8.96 -22.21 5.33
CA LEU A 15 9.06 -21.53 6.62
C LEU A 15 7.94 -21.97 7.57
N ALA A 16 8.31 -22.28 8.81
CA ALA A 16 7.40 -22.78 9.84
C ALA A 16 6.60 -24.05 9.44
N GLY A 17 7.10 -24.83 8.48
CA GLY A 17 6.47 -26.08 8.04
C GLY A 17 5.34 -25.91 7.04
N TYR A 18 5.18 -24.72 6.46
CA TYR A 18 4.16 -24.42 5.44
C TYR A 18 4.78 -24.17 4.07
N ASP A 19 4.09 -24.57 3.01
CA ASP A 19 4.51 -24.53 1.61
C ASP A 19 3.59 -23.67 0.71
N ASP A 20 2.63 -22.95 1.31
CA ASP A 20 1.66 -22.07 0.66
C ASP A 20 2.00 -20.58 0.82
N TRP A 21 3.28 -20.28 1.03
CA TRP A 21 3.77 -18.90 1.11
C TRP A 21 3.72 -18.21 -0.25
N ARG A 22 3.32 -16.95 -0.25
CA ARG A 22 3.27 -16.10 -1.44
C ARG A 22 3.70 -14.68 -1.13
N LEU A 23 4.06 -13.95 -2.18
CA LEU A 23 4.22 -12.51 -2.10
C LEU A 23 2.84 -11.84 -1.94
N PRO A 24 2.63 -10.94 -0.97
CA PRO A 24 1.36 -10.30 -0.71
C PRO A 24 0.96 -9.40 -1.87
N THR A 25 -0.33 -9.29 -2.12
CA THR A 25 -0.89 -8.20 -2.94
C THR A 25 -0.65 -6.86 -2.25
N ILE A 26 -0.75 -5.76 -2.99
CA ILE A 26 -0.58 -4.43 -2.40
C ILE A 26 -1.60 -4.14 -1.29
N LYS A 27 -2.84 -4.66 -1.40
CA LYS A 27 -3.88 -4.49 -0.37
C LYS A 27 -3.55 -5.27 0.90
N GLU A 28 -3.01 -6.48 0.78
CA GLU A 28 -2.55 -7.26 1.94
C GLU A 28 -1.34 -6.62 2.61
N LEU A 29 -0.38 -6.12 1.84
CA LEU A 29 0.77 -5.41 2.41
C LEU A 29 0.34 -4.13 3.12
N TYR A 30 -0.61 -3.40 2.53
CA TYR A 30 -1.20 -2.19 3.12
C TYR A 30 -1.95 -2.47 4.43
N SER A 31 -2.48 -3.69 4.63
CA SER A 31 -3.16 -4.06 5.88
C SER A 31 -2.25 -4.05 7.11
N LEU A 32 -0.92 -4.07 6.91
CA LEU A 32 0.07 -4.03 7.99
C LEU A 32 0.47 -2.61 8.41
N VAL A 33 -0.03 -1.60 7.69
CA VAL A 33 0.42 -0.22 7.84
C VAL A 33 -0.16 0.40 9.12
N LEU A 34 0.72 1.07 9.87
CA LEU A 34 0.33 2.01 10.93
C LEU A 34 0.48 3.44 10.42
N PHE A 35 -0.60 4.22 10.42
CA PHE A 35 -0.64 5.61 9.95
C PHE A 35 -0.27 6.64 11.01
N ASP A 36 0.60 6.26 11.95
CA ASP A 36 1.14 7.10 13.02
C ASP A 36 2.68 7.25 12.92
N GLY A 37 3.28 6.73 11.85
CA GLY A 37 4.69 6.89 11.54
C GLY A 37 5.08 8.32 11.16
N THR A 38 6.39 8.59 11.18
CA THR A 38 6.98 9.87 10.77
C THR A 38 7.92 9.62 9.60
N ASP A 39 7.65 10.27 8.46
CA ASP A 39 8.49 10.16 7.25
C ASP A 39 9.93 10.61 7.52
N VAL A 40 10.87 9.87 6.95
CA VAL A 40 12.29 10.21 6.97
C VAL A 40 12.67 11.39 6.05
N SER A 41 11.72 11.98 5.31
CA SER A 41 11.97 13.16 4.48
C SER A 41 12.51 14.36 5.28
N ASP A 42 12.17 14.44 6.57
CA ASP A 42 12.63 15.49 7.47
C ASP A 42 13.98 15.17 8.12
N CYS A 43 14.58 14.01 7.81
CA CYS A 43 15.89 13.58 8.29
C CYS A 43 17.03 14.28 7.52
N ILE A 44 17.25 15.55 7.83
CA ILE A 44 18.46 16.27 7.43
C ILE A 44 19.53 16.02 8.50
N ASN A 45 20.71 15.52 8.11
CA ASN A 45 21.90 15.35 8.97
C ASN A 45 21.74 14.44 10.21
N ASP A 46 21.14 13.25 10.05
CA ASP A 46 21.04 12.21 11.10
C ASP A 46 20.30 12.60 12.39
N SER A 47 19.64 13.76 12.44
CA SER A 47 18.89 14.23 13.61
C SER A 47 17.38 14.12 13.42
N CYS A 48 16.86 12.90 13.21
CA CYS A 48 15.42 12.65 13.21
C CYS A 48 15.05 11.44 14.06
N SER A 49 13.87 11.51 14.68
CA SER A 49 13.19 10.36 15.27
C SER A 49 12.17 9.85 14.27
N ALA A 50 12.63 9.18 13.21
CA ALA A 50 11.73 8.57 12.24
C ALA A 50 11.09 7.31 12.82
N THR A 51 9.76 7.26 12.81
CA THR A 51 8.98 6.11 13.24
C THR A 51 8.47 5.40 11.98
N PRO A 52 8.81 4.11 11.76
CA PRO A 52 8.34 3.41 10.58
C PRO A 52 6.83 3.15 10.66
N PHE A 53 6.18 3.07 9.51
CA PHE A 53 4.74 2.90 9.38
C PHE A 53 4.30 1.44 9.59
N ILE A 54 4.94 0.71 10.51
CA ILE A 54 4.68 -0.70 10.83
C ILE A 54 4.97 -0.99 12.31
N ASP A 55 4.23 -1.91 12.92
CA ASP A 55 4.44 -2.30 14.32
C ASP A 55 5.76 -3.09 14.48
N THR A 56 6.77 -2.43 15.02
CA THR A 56 8.11 -3.01 15.22
C THR A 56 8.19 -3.99 16.39
N THR A 57 7.14 -4.12 17.20
CA THR A 57 7.03 -5.17 18.22
C THR A 57 6.90 -6.54 17.57
N TYR A 58 6.19 -6.62 16.44
CA TYR A 58 5.91 -7.87 15.72
C TYR A 58 6.75 -8.02 14.45
N PHE A 59 7.15 -6.91 13.83
CA PHE A 59 7.81 -6.92 12.54
C PHE A 59 9.19 -6.29 12.60
N GLY A 60 10.23 -7.08 12.29
CA GLY A 60 11.54 -6.54 12.00
C GLY A 60 11.48 -5.54 10.84
N PHE A 61 12.11 -4.37 11.03
CA PHE A 61 12.20 -3.29 10.07
C PHE A 61 13.56 -2.60 10.17
N GLY A 62 14.10 -2.18 9.02
CA GLY A 62 15.33 -1.40 8.93
C GLY A 62 15.21 -0.35 7.83
N TYR A 63 15.78 0.83 8.09
CA TYR A 63 15.97 1.87 7.07
C TYR A 63 17.14 1.51 6.15
N GLY A 64 17.23 2.18 5.00
CA GLY A 64 18.36 1.98 4.09
C GLY A 64 19.71 2.32 4.72
N ASP A 65 20.73 1.54 4.39
CA ASP A 65 22.09 1.66 4.91
C ASP A 65 22.88 2.76 4.17
N THR A 66 22.95 3.94 4.79
CA THR A 66 23.69 5.09 4.24
C THR A 66 25.19 4.86 4.18
N ALA A 67 25.76 3.97 4.99
CA ALA A 67 27.17 3.60 4.91
C ALA A 67 27.45 2.70 3.70
N ALA A 68 26.46 1.94 3.25
CA ALA A 68 26.50 1.17 1.99
C ALA A 68 26.12 2.01 0.74
N GLY A 69 25.80 3.30 0.93
CA GLY A 69 25.42 4.21 -0.16
C GLY A 69 23.93 4.19 -0.51
N GLU A 70 23.09 3.55 0.30
CA GLU A 70 21.63 3.63 0.19
C GLU A 70 21.13 4.97 0.77
N ARG A 71 19.91 5.37 0.43
CA ARG A 71 19.21 6.45 1.13
C ARG A 71 18.42 5.84 2.28
N THR A 72 18.15 6.61 3.33
CA THR A 72 17.31 6.15 4.46
C THR A 72 15.94 5.60 4.01
N ILE A 73 15.37 6.17 2.94
CA ILE A 73 14.10 5.72 2.31
C ILE A 73 14.19 4.42 1.49
N ASP A 74 15.38 3.87 1.27
CA ASP A 74 15.60 2.68 0.46
C ASP A 74 15.24 1.39 1.24
N ALA A 75 13.98 1.32 1.67
CA ALA A 75 13.40 0.25 2.49
C ALA A 75 12.07 -0.27 1.91
N GLN A 76 11.98 -0.36 0.58
CA GLN A 76 10.73 -0.63 -0.12
C GLN A 76 10.45 -2.13 -0.20
N PHE A 77 9.17 -2.51 -0.11
CA PHE A 77 8.74 -3.90 -0.14
C PHE A 77 7.96 -4.22 -1.42
N TRP A 78 8.33 -5.32 -2.07
CA TRP A 78 7.58 -5.84 -3.20
C TRP A 78 6.17 -6.27 -2.79
N SER A 79 5.20 -6.02 -3.69
CA SER A 79 3.91 -6.72 -3.70
C SER A 79 3.76 -7.50 -5.01
N SER A 80 2.93 -8.53 -5.03
CA SER A 80 2.59 -9.28 -6.24
C SER A 80 1.67 -8.52 -7.18
N THR A 81 1.16 -7.35 -6.77
CA THR A 81 0.28 -6.53 -7.60
C THR A 81 1.08 -5.75 -8.65
N GLN A 82 1.05 -6.23 -9.89
CA GLN A 82 1.67 -5.55 -11.01
C GLN A 82 0.89 -4.31 -11.42
N TYR A 83 1.62 -3.26 -11.82
CA TYR A 83 1.03 -2.13 -12.51
C TYR A 83 0.76 -2.53 -13.96
N VAL A 84 -0.49 -2.40 -14.40
CA VAL A 84 -0.94 -2.85 -15.73
C VAL A 84 -0.36 -2.03 -16.90
N SER A 85 0.28 -0.91 -16.59
CA SER A 85 0.98 -0.06 -17.54
C SER A 85 2.47 0.02 -17.18
N THR A 86 3.21 0.88 -17.89
CA THR A 86 4.64 1.07 -17.67
C THR A 86 4.92 2.38 -16.92
N THR A 87 6.04 2.44 -16.20
CA THR A 87 6.56 3.68 -15.63
C THR A 87 7.84 4.13 -16.34
N MET A 88 8.45 5.22 -15.87
CA MET A 88 9.73 5.82 -16.29
C MET A 88 10.51 5.03 -17.35
N GLY A 89 10.45 5.48 -18.61
CA GLY A 89 11.17 4.85 -19.71
C GLY A 89 10.53 3.58 -20.27
N GLY A 90 9.24 3.35 -20.03
CA GLY A 90 8.52 2.18 -20.54
C GLY A 90 8.77 0.89 -19.72
N ASN A 91 9.23 1.02 -18.49
CA ASN A 91 9.58 -0.12 -17.65
C ASN A 91 8.34 -0.79 -17.05
N SER A 92 8.29 -2.12 -17.13
CA SER A 92 7.33 -2.93 -16.35
C SER A 92 7.52 -2.64 -14.85
N THR A 93 6.42 -2.61 -14.12
CA THR A 93 6.36 -2.05 -12.76
C THR A 93 5.46 -2.90 -11.87
N ALA A 94 5.84 -3.04 -10.60
CA ALA A 94 4.95 -3.56 -9.56
C ALA A 94 4.67 -2.47 -8.54
N PHE A 95 3.48 -2.51 -7.94
CA PHE A 95 3.22 -1.71 -6.75
C PHE A 95 4.02 -2.28 -5.58
N GLY A 96 4.50 -1.41 -4.73
CA GLY A 96 5.11 -1.76 -3.46
C GLY A 96 4.71 -0.77 -2.39
N TYR A 97 5.00 -1.13 -1.13
CA TYR A 97 4.83 -0.23 0.00
C TYR A 97 6.18 0.04 0.64
N ASN A 98 6.41 1.28 1.07
CA ASN A 98 7.62 1.66 1.77
C ASN A 98 7.29 2.10 3.19
N PHE A 99 7.58 1.22 4.15
CA PHE A 99 7.32 1.49 5.57
C PHE A 99 8.26 2.54 6.18
N ALA A 100 9.30 2.99 5.46
CA ALA A 100 10.12 4.13 5.90
C ALA A 100 9.43 5.48 5.68
N ASP A 101 8.54 5.58 4.67
CA ASP A 101 7.99 6.87 4.23
C ASP A 101 6.47 6.88 4.04
N GLY A 102 5.81 5.76 4.36
CA GLY A 102 4.36 5.65 4.43
C GLY A 102 3.64 5.55 3.09
N ARG A 103 4.34 5.25 1.99
CA ARG A 103 3.79 5.40 0.63
C ARG A 103 3.64 4.07 -0.13
N ILE A 104 2.51 3.94 -0.83
CA ILE A 104 2.38 3.06 -1.99
C ILE A 104 3.02 3.75 -3.19
N LYS A 105 3.89 3.05 -3.93
CA LYS A 105 4.47 3.55 -5.18
C LYS A 105 4.55 2.45 -6.24
N GLY A 106 4.70 2.85 -7.50
CA GLY A 106 5.13 1.95 -8.56
C GLY A 106 6.65 1.88 -8.62
N TYR A 107 7.21 0.67 -8.47
CA TYR A 107 8.64 0.41 -8.59
C TYR A 107 8.94 -0.38 -9.87
N PRO A 108 9.83 0.14 -10.76
CA PRO A 108 10.24 -0.59 -11.94
C PRO A 108 10.82 -1.95 -11.58
N ILE A 109 10.34 -3.02 -12.19
CA ILE A 109 10.88 -4.39 -12.01
C ILE A 109 12.30 -4.47 -12.59
N SER A 110 12.52 -3.78 -13.70
CA SER A 110 13.81 -3.61 -14.34
C SER A 110 14.03 -2.15 -14.69
N SER A 111 15.30 -1.78 -14.81
CA SER A 111 15.75 -0.48 -15.28
C SER A 111 16.82 -0.65 -16.36
N GLN A 112 17.28 0.44 -16.94
CA GLN A 112 18.44 0.44 -17.86
C GLN A 112 19.72 -0.13 -17.21
N ARG A 113 19.76 -0.23 -15.87
CA ARG A 113 20.88 -0.78 -15.10
C ARG A 113 20.69 -2.25 -14.69
N GLY A 114 19.62 -2.90 -15.13
CA GLY A 114 19.29 -4.28 -14.79
C GLY A 114 18.03 -4.41 -13.91
N GLU A 115 17.78 -5.64 -13.43
CA GLU A 115 16.69 -5.92 -12.48
C GLU A 115 16.89 -5.12 -11.19
N THR A 116 15.81 -4.54 -10.67
CA THR A 116 15.84 -3.84 -9.38
C THR A 116 15.61 -4.83 -8.26
N THR A 117 16.16 -4.54 -7.09
CA THR A 117 15.98 -5.37 -5.89
C THR A 117 15.21 -4.60 -4.83
N GLN A 118 14.28 -5.28 -4.16
CA GLN A 118 13.55 -4.74 -3.01
C GLN A 118 13.42 -5.78 -1.90
N TYR A 119 12.94 -5.34 -0.72
CA TYR A 119 12.62 -6.20 0.40
C TYR A 119 11.34 -7.00 0.14
N VAL A 120 11.17 -8.09 0.88
CA VAL A 120 10.00 -8.97 0.76
C VAL A 120 9.45 -9.30 2.14
N ARG A 121 8.15 -9.51 2.21
CA ARG A 121 7.46 -10.14 3.33
C ARG A 121 6.49 -11.13 2.72
N TYR A 122 6.42 -12.37 3.22
CA TYR A 122 5.50 -13.36 2.68
C TYR A 122 4.21 -13.40 3.49
N VAL A 123 3.14 -13.79 2.83
CA VAL A 123 1.81 -13.99 3.41
C VAL A 123 1.28 -15.35 3.00
N ARG A 124 0.33 -15.87 3.76
CA ARG A 124 -0.38 -17.12 3.50
C ARG A 124 -1.82 -17.01 4.00
N GLY A 125 -2.68 -17.94 3.61
CA GLY A 125 -4.10 -17.92 3.96
C GLY A 125 -4.95 -17.05 3.02
N ASN A 126 -5.96 -16.37 3.57
CA ASN A 126 -7.08 -15.74 2.84
C ASN A 126 -6.66 -14.95 1.58
N THR A 127 -6.89 -15.52 0.41
CA THR A 127 -6.58 -14.90 -0.89
C THR A 127 -7.66 -13.94 -1.38
N SER A 128 -8.82 -13.86 -0.70
CA SER A 128 -9.89 -12.93 -1.07
C SER A 128 -9.82 -11.60 -0.31
N TYR A 129 -8.83 -11.42 0.57
CA TYR A 129 -8.66 -10.15 1.27
C TYR A 129 -8.45 -9.01 0.28
N GLY A 130 -9.19 -7.92 0.48
CA GLY A 130 -9.14 -6.75 -0.39
C GLY A 130 -9.84 -6.93 -1.75
N VAL A 131 -10.53 -8.06 -2.00
CA VAL A 131 -11.44 -8.18 -3.14
C VAL A 131 -12.77 -7.52 -2.77
N ASN A 132 -13.10 -6.42 -3.45
CA ASN A 132 -14.37 -5.73 -3.25
C ASN A 132 -15.53 -6.52 -3.87
N ALA A 133 -16.73 -6.39 -3.30
CA ALA A 133 -17.97 -7.00 -3.76
C ALA A 133 -19.05 -5.92 -3.95
N PHE A 134 -18.82 -5.04 -4.93
CA PHE A 134 -19.68 -3.88 -5.19
C PHE A 134 -21.06 -4.28 -5.73
N ALA A 135 -22.10 -3.68 -5.16
CA ALA A 135 -23.48 -3.72 -5.62
C ALA A 135 -23.99 -2.29 -5.80
N ASP A 136 -24.52 -1.99 -6.98
CA ASP A 136 -25.20 -0.73 -7.24
C ASP A 136 -26.62 -0.79 -6.66
N ASN A 137 -26.97 0.19 -5.82
CA ASN A 137 -28.27 0.27 -5.16
C ASN A 137 -29.34 0.97 -6.04
N GLY A 138 -28.97 1.48 -7.21
CA GLY A 138 -29.88 2.16 -8.14
C GLY A 138 -30.38 3.52 -7.64
N ASN A 139 -29.78 4.05 -6.58
CA ASN A 139 -30.17 5.30 -5.92
C ASN A 139 -29.02 6.30 -5.77
N GLY A 140 -27.92 6.13 -6.51
CA GLY A 140 -26.73 6.99 -6.38
C GLY A 140 -25.73 6.50 -5.32
N THR A 141 -25.88 5.28 -4.80
CA THR A 141 -24.93 4.68 -3.84
C THR A 141 -24.45 3.29 -4.29
N ILE A 142 -23.25 2.91 -3.86
CA ILE A 142 -22.66 1.58 -4.05
C ILE A 142 -22.41 0.95 -2.70
N THR A 143 -22.87 -0.27 -2.48
CA THR A 143 -22.48 -1.05 -1.29
C THR A 143 -21.34 -2.01 -1.66
N ASP A 144 -20.25 -1.97 -0.91
CA ASP A 144 -19.22 -3.00 -0.95
C ASP A 144 -19.55 -4.09 0.07
N ASN A 145 -20.14 -5.20 -0.39
CA ASN A 145 -20.55 -6.31 0.48
C ASN A 145 -19.36 -6.99 1.19
N ALA A 146 -18.13 -6.78 0.72
CA ALA A 146 -16.93 -7.33 1.37
C ALA A 146 -16.56 -6.56 2.64
N THR A 147 -16.83 -5.26 2.69
CA THR A 147 -16.49 -4.38 3.82
C THR A 147 -17.70 -3.92 4.62
N GLY A 148 -18.91 -4.03 4.06
CA GLY A 148 -20.13 -3.47 4.62
C GLY A 148 -20.23 -1.94 4.47
N LEU A 149 -19.30 -1.32 3.74
CA LEU A 149 -19.30 0.12 3.50
C LEU A 149 -20.21 0.47 2.33
N THR A 150 -20.92 1.59 2.45
CA THR A 150 -21.66 2.21 1.36
C THR A 150 -20.97 3.50 0.93
N TRP A 151 -20.83 3.69 -0.37
CA TRP A 151 -20.12 4.80 -1.00
C TRP A 151 -21.07 5.61 -1.87
N MET A 152 -20.89 6.93 -1.93
CA MET A 152 -21.54 7.77 -2.94
C MET A 152 -21.02 7.41 -4.34
N GLN A 153 -21.90 7.33 -5.34
CA GLN A 153 -21.49 7.12 -6.74
C GLN A 153 -20.82 8.35 -7.37
N THR A 154 -21.20 9.55 -6.90
CA THR A 154 -20.70 10.83 -7.39
C THR A 154 -20.12 11.62 -6.23
N ASP A 155 -19.06 12.38 -6.49
CA ASP A 155 -18.49 13.32 -5.51
C ASP A 155 -19.25 14.65 -5.48
N SER A 156 -18.69 15.64 -4.79
CA SER A 156 -19.24 16.99 -4.68
C SER A 156 -19.27 17.77 -6.01
N GLY A 157 -18.67 17.26 -7.08
CA GLY A 157 -18.57 17.92 -8.38
C GLY A 157 -17.60 19.12 -8.44
N SER A 158 -17.00 19.51 -7.32
CA SER A 158 -15.98 20.56 -7.25
C SER A 158 -15.01 20.32 -6.09
N GLY A 159 -13.75 20.71 -6.26
CA GLY A 159 -12.75 20.62 -5.19
C GLY A 159 -13.14 21.45 -3.98
N MET A 160 -12.99 20.86 -2.79
CA MET A 160 -13.25 21.50 -1.50
C MET A 160 -11.97 21.50 -0.66
N ASN A 161 -11.80 22.51 0.21
CA ASN A 161 -10.81 22.39 1.27
C ASN A 161 -11.31 21.38 2.32
N TRP A 162 -10.43 20.96 3.24
CA TRP A 162 -10.76 19.93 4.22
C TRP A 162 -11.98 20.27 5.07
N SER A 163 -12.07 21.51 5.57
CA SER A 163 -13.19 21.95 6.41
C SER A 163 -14.52 21.94 5.67
N ASP A 164 -14.52 22.40 4.42
CA ASP A 164 -15.71 22.39 3.57
C ASP A 164 -16.11 20.95 3.20
N ALA A 165 -15.15 20.05 2.97
CA ALA A 165 -15.41 18.64 2.67
C ALA A 165 -15.99 17.89 3.88
N LEU A 166 -15.49 18.17 5.09
CA LEU A 166 -16.04 17.62 6.32
C LEU A 166 -17.49 18.07 6.51
N ASN A 167 -17.73 19.38 6.42
CA ASN A 167 -19.09 19.92 6.54
C ASN A 167 -20.03 19.39 5.43
N TYR A 168 -19.53 19.21 4.21
CA TYR A 168 -20.29 18.60 3.12
C TYR A 168 -20.74 17.18 3.49
N CYS A 169 -19.84 16.34 4.03
CA CYS A 169 -20.21 14.99 4.45
C CYS A 169 -21.24 15.02 5.59
N GLU A 170 -20.96 15.76 6.67
CA GLU A 170 -21.79 15.78 7.88
C GLU A 170 -23.20 16.38 7.68
N THR A 171 -23.39 17.21 6.64
CA THR A 171 -24.69 17.84 6.35
C THR A 171 -25.38 17.26 5.11
N SER A 172 -24.74 16.32 4.40
CA SER A 172 -25.29 15.72 3.20
C SER A 172 -26.50 14.85 3.53
N THR A 173 -27.56 15.01 2.73
CA THR A 173 -28.73 14.12 2.71
C THR A 173 -28.77 13.27 1.43
N ALA A 174 -27.61 13.13 0.76
CA ALA A 174 -27.49 12.48 -0.53
C ALA A 174 -28.07 11.06 -0.48
N SER A 175 -28.86 10.73 -1.50
CA SER A 175 -29.51 9.44 -1.65
C SER A 175 -30.40 9.01 -0.47
N GLY A 176 -30.85 9.97 0.35
CA GLY A 176 -31.71 9.75 1.51
C GLY A 176 -30.98 9.36 2.80
N TYR A 177 -29.65 9.46 2.84
CA TYR A 177 -28.82 9.18 4.02
C TYR A 177 -28.24 10.46 4.61
N ASP A 178 -28.17 10.54 5.94
CA ASP A 178 -27.67 11.68 6.72
C ASP A 178 -26.46 11.33 7.61
N ASP A 179 -25.85 10.15 7.41
CA ASP A 179 -24.74 9.61 8.19
C ASP A 179 -23.42 9.51 7.40
N TRP A 180 -23.29 10.31 6.34
CA TRP A 180 -22.07 10.39 5.54
C TRP A 180 -20.91 10.95 6.36
N ARG A 181 -19.71 10.39 6.13
CA ARG A 181 -18.48 10.77 6.85
C ARG A 181 -17.28 10.86 5.91
N LEU A 182 -16.33 11.72 6.28
CA LEU A 182 -15.02 11.87 5.65
C LEU A 182 -13.99 10.94 6.30
#